data_AF-A0A1J6VWE1-F1
#
_entry.id   AF-A0A1J6VWE1-F1
#
_cell.length_a   1.000
_cell.length_b   1.000
_cell.length_c   1.000
_cell.angle_alpha   90.00
_cell.angle_beta   90.00
_cell.angle_gamma   90.00
#
_symmetry.space_group_name_H-M   'P 1'
#
loop_
_entity.id
_entity.type
_entity.pdbx_description
1 polymer ?
#
loop_
_entity_poly.entity_id
_entity_poly.type
_entity_poly.pdbx_seq_one_letter_code
_entity_poly.pdbx_strand_id
1 'polypeptide(L)'
;MLQKEWLIELEEYLDLHLRDSTLYCLEAPLDICREDIAASELDDFIETNRKPPFNQVLFQYIDEKGVGDSVIYKKAGLDRRHFSKIRSNPAYQPKKATLISLALALELDSDNTEDLLSAAGYSLSYSDKFDLIIQFCLEKEIYDLQSVNEILNHYGMKPLNV
;
A
#
# COMPACT_ATOMS: atom_id res chain seq x y z
N MET A 1 -2.77 0.06 59.76
CA MET A 1 -3.46 1.32 59.37
C MET A 1 -2.66 2.42 60.01
N LEU A 2 -2.06 3.37 59.33
CA LEU A 2 -2.25 3.99 58.01
C LEU A 2 -1.59 3.22 56.84
N GLN A 3 -1.94 3.36 55.55
CA GLN A 3 -2.93 4.24 54.92
C GLN A 3 -3.24 3.78 53.48
N LYS A 4 -4.53 3.74 53.13
CA LYS A 4 -5.08 3.51 51.79
C LYS A 4 -5.03 4.74 50.88
N GLU A 5 -4.82 5.91 51.46
CA GLU A 5 -4.97 7.19 50.76
C GLU A 5 -3.86 7.40 49.71
N TRP A 6 -2.64 6.90 49.95
CA TRP A 6 -1.56 7.00 48.96
C TRP A 6 -1.75 6.11 47.72
N LEU A 7 -2.46 4.99 47.86
CA LEU A 7 -2.77 4.15 46.70
C LEU A 7 -3.76 4.85 45.78
N ILE A 8 -4.69 5.59 46.36
CA ILE A 8 -5.70 6.34 45.61
C ILE A 8 -5.01 7.50 44.86
N GLU A 9 -4.16 8.27 45.53
CA GLU A 9 -3.38 9.33 44.87
C GLU A 9 -2.47 8.78 43.76
N LEU A 10 -1.91 7.59 43.94
CA LEU A 10 -1.04 6.95 42.95
C LEU A 10 -1.82 6.39 41.75
N GLU A 11 -3.00 5.83 41.98
CA GLU A 11 -3.90 5.37 40.92
C GLU A 11 -4.39 6.53 40.05
N GLU A 12 -4.77 7.66 40.66
CA GLU A 12 -5.14 8.87 39.90
C GLU A 12 -3.98 9.43 39.07
N TYR A 13 -2.75 9.41 39.62
CA TYR A 13 -1.55 9.86 38.90
C TYR A 13 -1.26 9.02 37.66
N LEU A 14 -1.48 7.70 37.74
CA LEU A 14 -1.27 6.76 36.63
C LEU A 14 -2.31 6.94 35.52
N ASP A 15 -3.58 7.10 35.87
CA ASP A 15 -4.68 7.27 34.90
C ASP A 15 -4.55 8.56 34.06
N LEU A 16 -4.00 9.62 34.66
CA LEU A 16 -3.75 10.89 33.98
C LEU A 16 -2.58 10.84 32.98
N HIS A 17 -1.60 9.94 33.20
CA HIS A 17 -0.34 9.90 32.46
C HIS A 17 -0.15 8.67 31.55
N LEU A 18 -0.92 7.59 31.71
CA LEU A 18 -0.81 6.35 30.92
C LEU A 18 -2.05 6.10 30.05
N ARG A 19 -2.35 7.03 29.13
CA ARG A 19 -3.51 6.99 28.22
C ARG A 19 -3.09 7.04 26.74
N ASP A 20 -1.99 6.48 26.24
CA ASP A 20 -1.19 5.29 26.52
C ASP A 20 -1.95 3.97 26.77
N SER A 21 -2.00 3.21 25.68
CA SER A 21 -1.99 1.75 25.64
C SER A 21 -3.18 0.93 26.19
N THR A 22 -3.76 0.20 25.22
CA THR A 22 -4.43 -1.10 25.30
C THR A 22 -5.94 -1.16 25.60
N LEU A 23 -6.66 -1.55 24.54
CA LEU A 23 -7.73 -2.57 24.45
C LEU A 23 -8.20 -3.20 25.77
N TYR A 24 -9.52 -3.44 25.91
CA TYR A 24 -10.05 -4.76 26.30
C TYR A 24 -11.56 -4.89 26.03
N CYS A 25 -11.95 -6.01 25.43
CA CYS A 25 -13.31 -6.58 25.46
C CYS A 25 -13.54 -7.29 26.82
N LEU A 26 -14.80 -7.50 27.24
CA LEU A 26 -15.30 -8.77 27.82
C LEU A 26 -16.85 -8.74 28.08
N GLU A 27 -17.54 -9.56 27.28
CA GLU A 27 -18.69 -10.46 27.53
C GLU A 27 -19.89 -10.04 28.42
N ALA A 28 -21.06 -10.02 27.77
CA ALA A 28 -22.41 -9.91 28.32
C ALA A 28 -23.17 -11.26 28.14
N PRO A 29 -24.34 -11.50 28.77
CA PRO A 29 -24.99 -12.80 28.74
C PRO A 29 -25.33 -13.23 27.31
N LEU A 30 -24.85 -14.41 26.89
CA LEU A 30 -25.28 -15.07 25.67
C LEU A 30 -26.67 -15.68 25.89
N ASP A 31 -27.70 -15.05 25.34
CA ASP A 31 -28.83 -15.79 24.79
C ASP A 31 -29.40 -15.04 23.56
N ILE A 32 -29.32 -15.72 22.42
CA ILE A 32 -30.02 -15.52 21.13
C ILE A 32 -29.50 -14.39 20.18
N CYS A 33 -28.81 -14.84 19.11
CA CYS A 33 -28.56 -14.17 17.80
C CYS A 33 -27.55 -13.02 17.68
N ARG A 34 -26.37 -13.08 18.33
CA ARG A 34 -25.29 -12.08 18.10
C ARG A 34 -24.23 -12.45 17.06
N GLU A 35 -24.11 -13.72 16.69
CA GLU A 35 -23.11 -14.18 15.71
C GLU A 35 -23.47 -13.75 14.28
N ASP A 36 -24.76 -13.73 13.94
CA ASP A 36 -25.22 -13.40 12.58
C ASP A 36 -25.17 -11.88 12.26
N ILE A 37 -25.33 -11.02 13.27
CA ILE A 37 -25.32 -9.55 13.08
C ILE A 37 -23.89 -9.03 12.84
N ALA A 38 -22.91 -9.53 13.60
CA ALA A 38 -21.52 -9.11 13.46
C ALA A 38 -20.87 -9.62 12.16
N ALA A 39 -21.26 -10.79 11.68
CA ALA A 39 -20.83 -11.31 10.39
C ALA A 39 -21.41 -10.48 9.23
N SER A 40 -22.71 -10.13 9.29
CA SER A 40 -23.35 -9.28 8.28
C SER A 40 -22.75 -7.88 8.22
N GLU A 41 -22.51 -7.22 9.37
CA GLU A 41 -21.89 -5.89 9.40
C GLU A 41 -20.45 -5.90 8.87
N LEU A 42 -19.69 -6.96 9.15
CA LEU A 42 -18.33 -7.13 8.63
C LEU A 42 -18.34 -7.40 7.12
N ASP A 43 -19.21 -8.29 6.65
CA ASP A 43 -19.34 -8.60 5.21
C ASP A 43 -19.79 -7.35 4.44
N ASP A 44 -20.77 -6.61 4.96
CA ASP A 44 -21.22 -5.34 4.39
C ASP A 44 -20.08 -4.30 4.37
N PHE A 45 -19.29 -4.21 5.44
CA PHE A 45 -18.13 -3.34 5.49
C PHE A 45 -17.08 -3.73 4.44
N ILE A 46 -16.78 -5.03 4.29
CA ILE A 46 -15.83 -5.53 3.29
C ILE A 46 -16.35 -5.19 1.89
N GLU A 47 -17.58 -5.56 1.55
CA GLU A 47 -18.13 -5.34 0.22
C GLU A 47 -18.25 -3.84 -0.12
N THR A 48 -18.56 -2.99 0.85
CA THR A 48 -18.65 -1.53 0.65
C THR A 48 -17.27 -0.86 0.48
N ASN A 49 -16.23 -1.36 1.15
CA ASN A 49 -14.90 -0.72 1.16
C ASN A 49 -13.87 -1.38 0.25
N ARG A 50 -14.17 -2.56 -0.30
CA ARG A 50 -13.24 -3.32 -1.13
C ARG A 50 -12.94 -2.57 -2.43
N LYS A 51 -11.69 -2.18 -2.59
CA LYS A 51 -11.17 -1.61 -3.84
C LYS A 51 -10.88 -2.71 -4.88
N PRO A 52 -10.81 -2.34 -6.18
CA PRO A 52 -10.39 -3.26 -7.23
C PRO A 52 -8.98 -3.84 -6.95
N PRO A 53 -8.71 -5.10 -7.34
CA PRO A 53 -7.37 -5.66 -7.25
C PRO A 53 -6.40 -4.95 -8.19
N PHE A 54 -5.11 -4.95 -7.85
CA PHE A 54 -4.08 -4.19 -8.59
C PHE A 54 -4.04 -4.49 -10.10
N ASN A 55 -4.32 -5.73 -10.51
CA ASN A 55 -4.31 -6.10 -11.92
C ASN A 55 -5.40 -5.34 -12.68
N GLN A 56 -6.60 -5.22 -12.11
CA GLN A 56 -7.69 -4.45 -12.69
C GLN A 56 -7.31 -2.96 -12.78
N VAL A 57 -6.74 -2.39 -11.72
CA VAL A 57 -6.27 -1.01 -11.69
C VAL A 57 -5.20 -0.76 -12.76
N LEU A 58 -4.19 -1.64 -12.86
CA LEU A 58 -3.14 -1.56 -13.86
C LEU A 58 -3.69 -1.59 -15.29
N PHE A 59 -4.59 -2.53 -15.60
CA PHE A 59 -5.13 -2.65 -16.95
C PHE A 59 -6.09 -1.53 -17.30
N GLN A 60 -6.81 -0.97 -16.33
CA GLN A 60 -7.57 0.25 -16.53
C GLN A 60 -6.67 1.41 -16.99
N TYR A 61 -5.54 1.66 -16.30
CA TYR A 61 -4.60 2.70 -16.74
C TYR A 61 -3.98 2.44 -18.12
N ILE A 62 -3.71 1.16 -18.46
CA ILE A 62 -3.21 0.80 -19.79
C ILE A 62 -4.25 1.12 -20.87
N ASP A 63 -5.51 0.76 -20.62
CA ASP A 63 -6.62 1.00 -21.54
C ASP A 63 -6.88 2.50 -21.72
N GLU A 64 -6.86 3.28 -20.62
CA GLU A 64 -6.98 4.74 -20.64
C GLU A 64 -5.83 5.43 -21.40
N LYS A 65 -4.59 4.92 -21.28
CA LYS A 65 -3.45 5.41 -22.05
C LYS A 65 -3.55 5.08 -23.54
N GLY A 66 -4.36 4.08 -23.92
CA GLY A 66 -4.61 3.71 -25.31
C GLY A 66 -3.42 3.08 -26.05
N VAL A 67 -2.45 2.54 -25.30
CA VAL A 67 -1.23 1.92 -25.85
C VAL A 67 -1.23 0.41 -25.61
N GLY A 68 -0.68 -0.35 -26.56
CA GLY A 68 -0.65 -1.80 -26.43
C GLY A 68 0.28 -2.26 -25.30
N ASP A 69 -0.10 -3.33 -24.61
CA ASP A 69 0.66 -3.96 -23.51
C ASP A 69 2.16 -4.09 -23.77
N SER A 70 2.51 -4.43 -25.02
CA SER A 70 3.90 -4.64 -25.42
C SER A 70 4.77 -3.40 -25.39
N VAL A 71 4.17 -2.22 -25.48
CA VAL A 71 4.86 -0.94 -25.30
C VAL A 71 5.12 -0.73 -23.82
N ILE A 72 4.09 -0.93 -22.98
CA ILE A 72 4.16 -0.72 -21.53
C ILE A 72 5.18 -1.63 -20.88
N TYR A 73 5.10 -2.95 -21.08
CA TYR A 73 6.02 -3.85 -20.38
C TYR A 73 7.46 -3.68 -20.85
N LYS A 74 7.70 -3.31 -22.11
CA LYS A 74 9.05 -3.02 -22.61
C LYS A 74 9.60 -1.74 -22.00
N LYS A 75 8.79 -0.68 -21.94
CA LYS A 75 9.18 0.60 -21.31
C LYS A 75 9.42 0.44 -19.81
N ALA A 76 8.71 -0.48 -19.14
CA ALA A 76 8.92 -0.83 -17.74
C ALA A 76 10.12 -1.78 -17.50
N GLY A 77 10.86 -2.18 -18.53
CA GLY A 77 12.00 -3.09 -18.41
C GLY A 77 11.61 -4.54 -18.07
N LEU A 78 10.40 -4.96 -18.42
CA LEU A 78 9.87 -6.29 -18.08
C LEU A 78 9.93 -7.27 -19.27
N ASP A 79 10.22 -8.53 -18.97
CA ASP A 79 10.01 -9.63 -19.91
C ASP A 79 8.49 -9.85 -20.11
N ARG A 80 8.08 -10.10 -21.35
CA ARG A 80 6.73 -10.55 -21.73
C ARG A 80 6.23 -11.68 -20.84
N ARG A 81 7.07 -12.63 -20.42
CA ARG A 81 6.68 -13.74 -19.52
C ARG A 81 6.30 -13.24 -18.14
N HIS A 82 7.02 -12.25 -17.61
CA HIS A 82 6.71 -11.63 -16.33
C HIS A 82 5.38 -10.87 -16.42
N PHE A 83 5.22 -10.05 -17.46
CA PHE A 83 3.97 -9.32 -17.70
C PHE A 83 2.77 -10.27 -17.95
N SER A 84 3.00 -11.39 -18.62
CA SER A 84 1.96 -12.41 -18.80
C SER A 84 1.48 -12.99 -17.48
N LYS A 85 2.36 -13.18 -16.48
CA LYS A 85 1.96 -13.65 -15.14
C LYS A 85 1.11 -12.61 -14.41
N ILE A 86 1.48 -11.32 -14.54
CA ILE A 86 0.69 -10.20 -14.00
C ILE A 86 -0.74 -10.22 -14.57
N ARG A 87 -0.88 -10.50 -15.87
CA ARG A 87 -2.20 -10.58 -16.51
C ARG A 87 -2.98 -11.83 -16.13
N SER A 88 -2.38 -13.00 -16.19
CA SER A 88 -3.12 -14.26 -16.19
C SER A 88 -3.31 -14.88 -14.82
N ASN A 89 -2.56 -14.46 -13.80
CA ASN A 89 -2.65 -15.01 -12.45
C ASN A 89 -3.11 -13.93 -11.46
N PRO A 90 -4.40 -13.91 -11.06
CA PRO A 90 -4.92 -12.95 -10.09
C PRO A 90 -4.23 -12.99 -8.72
N ALA A 91 -3.62 -14.12 -8.36
CA ALA A 91 -2.87 -14.27 -7.10
C ALA A 91 -1.39 -13.87 -7.23
N TYR A 92 -0.92 -13.51 -8.43
CA TYR A 92 0.46 -13.08 -8.62
C TYR A 92 0.64 -11.65 -8.12
N GLN A 93 1.49 -11.46 -7.11
CA GLN A 93 1.86 -10.13 -6.63
C GLN A 93 3.26 -9.75 -7.14
N PRO A 94 3.36 -8.74 -8.03
CA PRO A 94 4.66 -8.19 -8.42
C PRO A 94 5.32 -7.47 -7.23
N LYS A 95 6.64 -7.32 -7.30
CA LYS A 95 7.40 -6.56 -6.30
C LYS A 95 7.12 -5.06 -6.47
N LYS A 96 7.28 -4.30 -5.38
CA LYS A 96 7.19 -2.83 -5.39
C LYS A 96 7.96 -2.17 -6.54
N ALA A 97 9.21 -2.56 -6.76
CA ALA A 97 10.03 -2.03 -7.86
C ALA A 97 9.41 -2.25 -9.25
N THR A 98 8.74 -3.39 -9.47
CA THR A 98 8.05 -3.69 -10.73
C THR A 98 6.83 -2.78 -10.92
N LEU A 99 6.07 -2.52 -9.85
CA LEU A 99 4.93 -1.60 -9.89
C LEU A 99 5.37 -0.17 -10.16
N ILE A 100 6.46 0.29 -9.52
CA ILE A 100 7.04 1.61 -9.79
C ILE A 100 7.43 1.73 -11.26
N SER A 101 8.12 0.73 -11.83
CA SER A 101 8.45 0.78 -13.26
C SER A 101 7.23 0.78 -14.18
N LEU A 102 6.15 0.12 -13.80
CA LEU A 102 4.88 0.17 -14.55
C LEU A 102 4.24 1.56 -14.47
N ALA A 103 4.22 2.18 -13.28
CA ALA A 103 3.73 3.55 -13.10
C ALA A 103 4.54 4.55 -13.95
N LEU A 104 5.87 4.43 -13.93
CA LEU A 104 6.76 5.24 -14.78
C LEU A 104 6.51 4.99 -16.27
N ALA A 105 6.34 3.73 -16.69
CA ALA A 105 6.04 3.41 -18.09
C ALA A 105 4.71 4.01 -18.57
N LEU A 106 3.71 4.03 -17.68
CA LEU A 106 2.41 4.65 -17.90
C LEU A 106 2.43 6.19 -17.77
N GLU A 107 3.51 6.74 -17.21
CA GLU A 107 3.67 8.16 -16.89
C GLU A 107 2.54 8.64 -15.97
N LEU A 108 2.26 7.86 -14.93
CA LEU A 108 1.30 8.22 -13.90
C LEU A 108 1.87 9.35 -13.04
N ASP A 109 1.00 10.29 -12.64
CA ASP A 109 1.32 11.25 -11.60
C ASP A 109 1.42 10.58 -10.22
N SER A 110 1.77 11.38 -9.20
CA SER A 110 1.95 10.89 -7.83
C SER A 110 0.69 10.22 -7.25
N ASP A 111 -0.50 10.79 -7.52
CA ASP A 111 -1.77 10.30 -6.96
C ASP A 111 -2.14 8.95 -7.59
N ASN A 112 -2.10 8.86 -8.93
CA ASN A 112 -2.36 7.62 -9.66
C ASN A 112 -1.31 6.54 -9.36
N THR A 113 -0.06 6.94 -9.11
CA THR A 113 0.98 6.01 -8.69
C THR A 113 0.69 5.42 -7.31
N GLU A 114 0.25 6.23 -6.35
CA GLU A 114 -0.14 5.76 -5.02
C GLU A 114 -1.39 4.87 -5.09
N ASP A 115 -2.36 5.19 -5.95
CA ASP A 115 -3.52 4.32 -6.21
C ASP A 115 -3.10 2.95 -6.75
N LEU A 116 -2.17 2.90 -7.72
CA LEU A 116 -1.65 1.65 -8.26
C LEU A 116 -0.88 0.83 -7.21
N LEU A 117 -0.01 1.49 -6.43
CA LEU A 117 0.79 0.83 -5.39
C LEU A 117 -0.09 0.30 -4.26
N SER A 118 -1.04 1.10 -3.79
CA SER A 118 -1.93 0.74 -2.69
C SER A 118 -2.84 -0.44 -3.06
N ALA A 119 -3.29 -0.53 -4.31
CA ALA A 119 -4.04 -1.68 -4.81
C ALA A 119 -3.24 -3.01 -4.74
N ALA A 120 -1.91 -2.94 -4.69
CA ALA A 120 -1.01 -4.08 -4.49
C ALA A 120 -0.45 -4.18 -3.06
N GLY A 121 -0.87 -3.32 -2.14
CA GLY A 121 -0.42 -3.30 -0.75
C GLY A 121 0.93 -2.63 -0.51
N TYR A 122 1.34 -1.71 -1.38
CA TYR A 122 2.56 -0.90 -1.22
C TYR A 122 2.23 0.59 -1.13
N SER A 123 3.19 1.37 -0.62
CA SER A 123 3.16 2.83 -0.62
C SER A 123 4.59 3.37 -0.75
N LEU A 124 4.76 4.64 -1.11
CA LEU A 124 6.07 5.30 -1.08
C LEU A 124 6.30 5.96 0.29
N SER A 125 7.30 5.49 1.02
CA SER A 125 7.63 5.99 2.36
C SER A 125 8.52 7.23 2.32
N TYR A 126 8.13 8.28 3.04
CA TYR A 126 8.97 9.48 3.24
C TYR A 126 10.22 9.22 4.08
N SER A 127 10.31 8.07 4.76
CA SER A 127 11.48 7.70 5.57
C SER A 127 12.50 6.86 4.80
N ASP A 128 12.13 6.34 3.63
CA ASP A 128 12.99 5.51 2.80
C ASP A 128 13.61 6.38 1.69
N LYS A 129 14.94 6.35 1.59
CA LYS A 129 15.67 7.19 0.63
C LYS A 129 15.42 6.75 -0.82
N PHE A 130 15.18 5.47 -1.08
CA PHE A 130 14.81 5.01 -2.42
C PHE A 130 13.44 5.55 -2.81
N ASP A 131 12.45 5.45 -1.92
CA ASP A 131 11.09 5.96 -2.15
C ASP A 131 11.06 7.48 -2.35
N LEU A 132 11.83 8.25 -1.56
CA LEU A 132 11.96 9.70 -1.74
C LEU A 132 12.52 10.08 -3.12
N ILE A 133 13.48 9.29 -3.64
CA ILE A 133 14.01 9.51 -5.00
C ILE A 133 12.92 9.25 -6.03
N ILE A 134 12.11 8.19 -5.86
CA ILE A 134 10.99 7.90 -6.76
C ILE A 134 9.95 9.01 -6.71
N GLN A 135 9.55 9.48 -5.53
CA GLN A 135 8.63 10.60 -5.37
C GLN A 135 9.16 11.86 -6.07
N PHE A 136 10.44 12.19 -5.89
CA PHE A 136 11.07 13.30 -6.59
C PHE A 136 11.00 13.14 -8.12
N CYS A 137 11.24 11.94 -8.64
CA CYS A 137 11.12 11.69 -10.08
C CYS A 137 9.68 11.88 -10.58
N LEU A 138 8.67 11.42 -9.84
CA LEU A 138 7.25 11.61 -10.19
C LEU A 138 6.88 13.11 -10.18
N GLU A 139 7.25 13.85 -9.14
CA GLU A 139 7.01 15.30 -9.04
C GLU A 139 7.70 16.12 -10.14
N LYS A 140 8.80 15.61 -10.69
CA LYS A 140 9.55 16.24 -11.80
C LYS A 140 9.21 15.66 -13.16
N GLU A 141 8.21 14.78 -13.24
CA GLU A 141 7.79 14.10 -14.48
C GLU A 141 8.94 13.36 -15.18
N ILE A 142 9.89 12.83 -14.41
CA ILE A 142 11.03 12.03 -14.89
C ILE A 142 10.57 10.57 -14.96
N TYR A 143 9.96 10.21 -16.10
CA TYR A 143 9.36 8.89 -16.30
C TYR A 143 10.24 7.88 -17.05
N ASP A 144 11.32 8.34 -17.67
CA ASP A 144 12.24 7.45 -18.39
C ASP A 144 12.98 6.52 -17.42
N LEU A 145 12.77 5.21 -17.57
CA LEU A 145 13.29 4.19 -16.66
C LEU A 145 14.82 4.25 -16.55
N GLN A 146 15.51 4.53 -17.66
CA GLN A 146 16.96 4.60 -17.69
C GLN A 146 17.45 5.82 -16.89
N SER A 147 16.83 6.99 -17.09
CA SER A 147 17.12 8.21 -16.34
C SER A 147 16.88 8.02 -14.83
N VAL A 148 15.78 7.38 -14.45
CA VAL A 148 15.50 7.07 -13.03
C VAL A 148 16.55 6.11 -12.46
N ASN A 149 16.96 5.09 -13.21
CA ASN A 149 18.00 4.15 -12.79
C ASN A 149 19.36 4.82 -12.63
N GLU A 150 19.71 5.79 -13.48
CA GLU A 150 20.94 6.58 -13.34
C GLU A 150 20.93 7.41 -12.06
N ILE A 151 19.81 8.05 -11.71
CA ILE A 151 19.65 8.77 -10.44
C ILE A 151 19.78 7.80 -9.26
N LEU A 152 19.08 6.66 -9.29
CA LEU A 152 19.17 5.66 -8.22
C LEU A 152 20.62 5.17 -8.02
N ASN A 153 21.32 4.85 -9.10
CA ASN A 153 22.72 4.42 -9.06
C ASN A 153 23.64 5.51 -8.51
N HIS A 154 23.43 6.78 -8.88
CA HIS A 154 24.19 7.91 -8.34
C HIS A 154 24.12 8.00 -6.81
N TYR A 155 22.96 7.66 -6.23
CA TYR A 155 22.75 7.64 -4.78
C TYR A 155 23.09 6.29 -4.10
N GLY A 156 23.66 5.33 -4.85
CA GLY A 156 24.02 4.00 -4.35
C GLY A 156 22.82 3.08 -4.10
N MET A 157 21.66 3.37 -4.71
CA MET A 157 20.44 2.58 -4.59
C MET A 157 20.38 1.49 -5.64
N LYS A 158 19.59 0.44 -5.36
CA LYS A 158 19.33 -0.61 -6.32
C LYS A 158 18.45 -0.08 -7.47
N PRO A 159 18.82 -0.31 -8.74
CA PRO A 159 18.01 0.13 -9.87
C PRO A 159 16.76 -0.74 -10.06
N LEU A 160 15.79 -0.18 -10.76
CA LEU A 160 14.52 -0.78 -11.14
C LEU A 160 14.68 -1.71 -12.35
N ASN A 161 14.23 -2.97 -12.21
CA ASN A 161 14.14 -3.99 -13.27
C ASN A 161 15.38 -4.08 -14.20
N VAL A 162 16.58 -4.06 -13.60
CA VAL A 162 17.85 -4.33 -14.28
C VAL A 162 18.26 -5.78 -14.10
#